data_AF-A0A8C0KZF7-F1
#
_entry.id   AF-A0A8C0KZF7-F1
#
_cell.length_a   1.000
_cell.length_b   1.000
_cell.length_c   1.000
_cell.angle_alpha   90.00
_cell.angle_beta   90.00
_cell.angle_gamma   90.00
#
_symmetry.space_group_name_H-M   'P 1'
#
loop_
_entity.id
_entity.type
_entity.pdbx_description
1 polymer ?
#
loop_
_entity_poly.entity_id
_entity_poly.type
_entity_poly.pdbx_seq_one_letter_code
_entity_poly.pdbx_strand_id
1 'polypeptide(L)'
;MGPDATAARRRSLLLLLLLLLWSGALALAGSPHRVLHDLLSEQRLLEVEDLSLSLLQGGRLGPLSLPPGLPDLDPECRELLLDFARSSAELTGCLVRSARPVRLCQTCYPLFQQVAGKMDNISRAVGNTSESHSCARSLLMADRMQIVVILSEFFNSTWQKANCANCLTNKSEELSNSTLYFLSLFNHTLTCFEHNLQEVCKNCREAYKTLSNLYNEMQKMNELENKAESGTHLCIDVEDAMNITRKLWSRTFNCSVPCSDTVPVIAVSVFILFLPVVFYLSSFLHSEQKKRKLILPKRLKSSTSFANIQENSN
;
A
#
# COMPACT_ATOMS: atom_id res chain seq x y z
N MET A 1 45.13 43.66 19.76
CA MET A 1 44.66 42.32 20.19
C MET A 1 43.16 42.41 20.45
N GLY A 2 42.19 41.91 19.68
CA GLY A 2 42.13 40.92 18.60
C GLY A 2 41.01 39.92 18.95
N PRO A 3 39.71 40.20 18.68
CA PRO A 3 38.62 39.28 18.99
C PRO A 3 38.05 38.65 17.71
N ASP A 4 38.66 37.59 17.18
CA ASP A 4 38.22 36.99 15.90
C ASP A 4 38.30 35.45 15.81
N ALA A 5 38.33 34.73 16.93
CA ALA A 5 38.48 33.27 16.91
C ALA A 5 37.15 32.47 16.95
N THR A 6 36.05 33.06 17.45
CA THR A 6 34.79 32.33 17.71
C THR A 6 33.79 32.39 16.55
N ALA A 7 33.80 33.44 15.72
CA ALA A 7 32.92 33.57 14.56
C ALA A 7 33.36 32.69 13.37
N ALA A 8 34.67 32.47 13.20
CA ALA A 8 35.22 31.63 12.13
C ALA A 8 34.89 30.13 12.33
N ARG A 9 34.89 29.66 13.58
CA ARG A 9 34.64 28.24 13.92
C ARG A 9 33.18 27.82 13.66
N ARG A 10 32.22 28.73 13.84
CA ARG A 10 30.78 28.46 13.61
C ARG A 10 30.41 28.43 12.13
N ARG A 11 31.10 29.20 11.28
CA ARG A 11 30.94 29.17 9.81
C ARG A 11 31.53 27.90 9.20
N SER A 12 32.65 27.41 9.73
CA SER A 12 33.30 26.17 9.26
C SER A 12 32.47 24.91 9.53
N LEU A 13 31.78 24.84 10.68
CA LEU A 13 30.87 23.73 11.01
C LEU A 13 29.60 23.69 10.14
N LEU A 14 29.05 24.85 9.75
CA LEU A 14 27.92 24.91 8.82
C LEU A 14 28.31 24.48 7.40
N LEU A 15 29.49 24.88 6.92
CA LEU A 15 30.03 24.46 5.63
C LEU A 15 30.31 22.96 5.57
N LEU A 16 30.81 22.36 6.67
CA LEU A 16 30.98 20.90 6.75
C LEU A 16 29.64 20.16 6.74
N LEU A 17 28.61 20.68 7.43
CA LEU A 17 27.27 20.07 7.43
C LEU A 17 26.63 20.11 6.03
N LEU A 18 26.79 21.23 5.33
CA LEU A 18 26.31 21.41 3.94
C LEU A 18 27.03 20.50 2.94
N LEU A 19 28.33 20.25 3.13
CA LEU A 19 29.12 19.33 2.29
C LEU A 19 28.80 17.86 2.55
N LEU A 20 28.47 17.49 3.80
CA LEU A 20 28.03 16.13 4.17
C LEU A 20 26.62 15.81 3.65
N LEU A 21 25.75 16.81 3.52
CA LEU A 21 24.43 16.67 2.90
C LEU A 21 24.48 16.47 1.38
N TRP A 22 25.58 16.84 0.71
CA TRP A 22 25.76 16.68 -0.74
C TRP A 22 26.47 15.38 -1.14
N SER A 23 27.20 14.74 -0.23
CA SER A 23 28.02 13.55 -0.53
C SER A 23 27.32 12.21 -0.27
N GLY A 24 26.10 12.21 0.28
CA GLY A 24 25.32 10.99 0.55
C GLY A 24 24.58 10.37 -0.64
N ALA A 25 24.72 10.90 -1.86
CA ALA A 25 23.90 10.53 -3.01
C ALA A 25 24.61 9.69 -4.10
N LEU A 26 25.82 9.18 -3.85
CA LEU A 26 26.59 8.45 -4.87
C LEU A 26 27.20 7.16 -4.35
N ALA A 27 26.37 6.13 -4.15
CA ALA A 27 26.77 4.74 -4.29
C ALA A 27 25.52 3.85 -4.32
N LEU A 28 25.13 3.38 -5.51
CA LEU A 28 24.64 2.03 -5.83
C LEU A 28 24.05 2.06 -7.25
N ALA A 29 24.92 2.08 -8.26
CA ALA A 29 24.55 1.80 -9.64
C ALA A 29 24.88 0.33 -9.95
N GLY A 30 23.93 -0.56 -9.64
CA GLY A 30 23.90 -1.92 -10.19
C GLY A 30 23.28 -1.89 -11.58
N SER A 31 23.89 -2.59 -12.53
CA SER A 31 23.50 -2.56 -13.95
C SER A 31 22.06 -3.03 -14.19
N PRO A 32 21.18 -2.22 -14.82
CA PRO A 32 19.74 -2.49 -14.98
C PRO A 32 19.40 -3.53 -16.06
N HIS A 33 20.37 -3.91 -16.91
CA HIS A 33 20.10 -4.73 -18.09
C HIS A 33 19.81 -6.21 -17.80
N ARG A 34 20.26 -6.76 -16.66
CA ARG A 34 20.04 -8.17 -16.32
C ARG A 34 18.65 -8.45 -15.73
N VAL A 35 18.12 -7.53 -14.92
CA VAL A 35 16.83 -7.70 -14.20
C VAL A 35 15.63 -7.54 -15.14
N LEU A 36 15.76 -6.70 -16.18
CA LEU A 36 14.72 -6.47 -17.17
C LEU A 36 14.46 -7.71 -18.04
N HIS A 37 15.51 -8.48 -18.35
CA HIS A 37 15.38 -9.73 -19.09
C HIS A 37 14.67 -10.80 -18.26
N ASP A 38 14.98 -10.91 -16.96
CA ASP A 38 14.33 -11.91 -16.09
C ASP A 38 12.83 -11.62 -15.87
N LEU A 39 12.44 -10.36 -15.65
CA LEU A 39 11.03 -9.98 -15.42
C LEU A 39 10.15 -9.98 -16.68
N LEU A 40 10.72 -9.69 -17.85
CA LEU A 40 9.98 -9.73 -19.13
C LEU A 40 10.01 -11.13 -19.77
N SER A 41 11.03 -11.95 -19.48
CA SER A 41 11.12 -13.33 -19.99
C SER A 41 10.22 -14.31 -19.24
N GLU A 42 9.75 -14.01 -18.03
CA GLU A 42 8.72 -14.82 -17.35
C GLU A 42 7.39 -14.85 -18.11
N GLN A 43 7.14 -13.89 -19.02
CA GLN A 43 5.95 -13.89 -19.87
C GLN A 43 6.06 -14.84 -21.09
N ARG A 44 7.23 -15.44 -21.32
CA ARG A 44 7.56 -16.27 -22.50
C ARG A 44 7.87 -17.74 -22.19
N LEU A 45 7.54 -18.25 -21.01
CA LEU A 45 7.71 -19.67 -20.68
C LEU A 45 6.36 -20.38 -20.49
N LEU A 46 5.68 -20.62 -21.60
CA LEU A 46 4.51 -21.51 -21.71
C LEU A 46 4.92 -22.64 -22.65
N GLU A 47 5.75 -23.55 -22.14
CA GLU A 47 5.98 -24.91 -22.67
C GLU A 47 6.94 -25.65 -21.71
N VAL A 48 6.39 -26.09 -20.57
CA VAL A 48 6.83 -27.34 -19.92
C VAL A 48 5.57 -28.05 -19.48
N GLU A 49 4.86 -28.59 -20.46
CA GLU A 49 4.01 -29.76 -20.25
C GLU A 49 4.94 -30.98 -20.14
N ASP A 50 4.54 -31.97 -19.34
CA ASP A 50 5.18 -33.28 -19.19
C ASP A 50 6.48 -33.40 -18.38
N LEU A 51 6.48 -33.04 -17.09
CA LEU A 51 7.19 -33.87 -16.08
C LEU A 51 6.78 -33.61 -14.60
N SER A 52 5.52 -33.28 -14.29
CA SER A 52 5.07 -33.13 -12.89
C SER A 52 3.94 -34.06 -12.47
N LEU A 53 3.32 -34.77 -13.42
CA LEU A 53 2.21 -35.68 -13.14
C LEU A 53 2.66 -36.99 -12.45
N SER A 54 3.95 -37.32 -12.50
CA SER A 54 4.55 -38.50 -11.86
C SER A 54 4.84 -38.33 -10.37
N LEU A 55 4.93 -37.08 -9.87
CA LEU A 55 5.21 -36.79 -8.45
C LEU A 55 3.93 -36.49 -7.64
N LEU A 56 2.80 -36.22 -8.32
CA LEU A 56 1.47 -36.15 -7.70
C LEU A 56 0.77 -37.51 -7.62
N GLN A 57 1.25 -38.51 -8.36
CA GLN A 57 0.98 -39.91 -8.06
C GLN A 57 1.89 -40.32 -6.91
N GLY A 58 1.53 -39.89 -5.70
CA GLY A 58 2.03 -40.48 -4.47
C GLY A 58 2.03 -42.01 -4.64
N GLY A 59 3.18 -42.62 -4.39
CA GLY A 59 3.33 -44.06 -4.44
C GLY A 59 2.14 -44.71 -3.72
N ARG A 60 1.55 -45.74 -4.34
CA ARG A 60 0.46 -46.55 -3.79
C ARG A 60 0.80 -46.96 -2.34
N LEU A 61 0.39 -46.14 -1.38
CA LEU A 61 0.05 -46.61 -0.05
C LEU A 61 -1.27 -47.34 -0.26
N GLY A 62 -1.20 -48.68 -0.28
CA GLY A 62 -2.39 -49.53 -0.26
C GLY A 62 -3.32 -49.11 0.90
N PRO A 63 -4.60 -49.48 0.85
CA PRO A 63 -5.55 -49.05 1.86
C PRO A 63 -5.06 -49.51 3.24
N LEU A 64 -4.65 -48.55 4.07
CA LEU A 64 -4.53 -48.74 5.51
C LEU A 64 -5.94 -49.04 5.99
N SER A 65 -6.25 -50.34 6.06
CA SER A 65 -7.52 -50.83 6.58
C SER A 65 -7.59 -50.41 8.03
N LEU A 66 -8.54 -49.52 8.34
CA LEU A 66 -8.85 -49.19 9.73
C LEU A 66 -9.21 -50.47 10.50
N PRO A 67 -8.95 -50.51 11.83
CA PRO A 67 -9.37 -51.63 12.65
C PRO A 67 -10.90 -51.82 12.56
N PRO A 68 -11.40 -53.06 12.54
CA PRO A 68 -12.82 -53.35 12.43
C PRO A 68 -13.51 -52.90 13.72
N GLY A 69 -14.34 -51.85 13.65
CA GLY A 69 -15.09 -51.34 14.80
C GLY A 69 -15.21 -49.82 14.88
N LEU A 70 -14.51 -49.05 14.03
CA LEU A 70 -14.90 -47.65 13.81
C LEU A 70 -16.09 -47.63 12.85
N PRO A 71 -17.18 -46.88 13.14
CA PRO A 71 -18.22 -46.66 12.14
C PRO A 71 -17.58 -45.95 10.95
N ASP A 72 -17.51 -46.65 9.81
CA ASP A 72 -17.05 -46.05 8.57
C ASP A 72 -17.98 -44.88 8.23
N LEU A 73 -17.38 -43.77 7.79
CA LEU A 73 -18.12 -42.61 7.29
C LEU A 73 -19.10 -43.07 6.21
N ASP A 74 -20.35 -42.61 6.33
CA ASP A 74 -21.41 -42.88 5.35
C ASP A 74 -20.91 -42.61 3.92
N PRO A 75 -21.17 -43.52 2.96
CA PRO A 75 -20.60 -43.43 1.62
C PRO A 75 -20.98 -42.13 0.89
N GLU A 76 -22.17 -41.56 1.17
CA GLU A 76 -22.59 -40.28 0.58
C GLU A 76 -21.75 -39.12 1.12
N CYS A 77 -21.52 -39.09 2.43
CA CYS A 77 -20.65 -38.10 3.05
C CYS A 77 -19.19 -38.25 2.60
N ARG A 78 -18.75 -39.48 2.32
CA ARG A 78 -17.41 -39.75 1.79
C ARG A 78 -17.20 -39.16 0.40
N GLU A 79 -18.18 -39.29 -0.50
CA GLU A 79 -18.13 -38.67 -1.83
C GLU A 79 -18.07 -37.15 -1.74
N LEU A 80 -18.92 -36.53 -0.90
CA LEU A 80 -18.88 -35.07 -0.68
C LEU A 80 -17.52 -34.59 -0.16
N LEU A 81 -16.90 -35.35 0.74
CA LEU A 81 -15.57 -35.04 1.27
C LEU A 81 -14.48 -35.16 0.19
N LEU A 82 -14.53 -36.18 -0.67
CA LEU A 82 -13.58 -36.36 -1.76
C LEU A 82 -13.70 -35.25 -2.82
N ASP A 83 -14.93 -34.83 -3.13
CA ASP A 83 -15.19 -33.70 -4.03
C ASP A 83 -14.61 -32.39 -3.48
N PHE A 84 -14.85 -32.11 -2.19
CA PHE A 84 -14.27 -30.92 -1.54
C PHE A 84 -12.74 -30.98 -1.54
N ALA A 85 -12.15 -32.15 -1.28
CA ALA A 85 -10.70 -32.33 -1.28
C ALA A 85 -10.08 -32.07 -2.66
N ARG A 86 -10.69 -32.58 -3.75
CA ARG A 86 -10.23 -32.34 -5.12
C ARG A 86 -10.25 -30.85 -5.47
N SER A 87 -11.41 -30.19 -5.30
CA SER A 87 -11.54 -28.77 -5.62
C SER A 87 -10.62 -27.89 -4.76
N SER A 88 -10.41 -28.24 -3.48
CA SER A 88 -9.48 -27.52 -2.60
C SER A 88 -8.03 -27.62 -3.05
N ALA A 89 -7.60 -28.80 -3.53
CA ALA A 89 -6.26 -29.00 -4.05
C ALA A 89 -6.02 -28.20 -5.34
N GLU A 90 -7.01 -28.19 -6.25
CA GLU A 90 -6.98 -27.40 -7.49
C GLU A 90 -6.92 -25.90 -7.20
N LEU A 91 -7.76 -25.40 -6.29
CA LEU A 91 -7.76 -24.00 -5.87
C LEU A 91 -6.42 -23.61 -5.26
N THR A 92 -5.88 -24.43 -4.35
CA THR A 92 -4.57 -24.19 -3.74
C THR A 92 -3.47 -24.12 -4.79
N GLY A 93 -3.47 -25.05 -5.75
CA GLY A 93 -2.54 -25.05 -6.88
C GLY A 93 -2.67 -23.79 -7.74
N CYS A 94 -3.90 -23.32 -7.98
CA CYS A 94 -4.14 -22.06 -8.71
C CYS A 94 -3.58 -20.85 -7.95
N LEU A 95 -3.90 -20.72 -6.66
CA LEU A 95 -3.45 -19.60 -5.82
C LEU A 95 -1.92 -19.47 -5.81
N VAL A 96 -1.21 -20.59 -5.69
CA VAL A 96 0.26 -20.59 -5.64
C VAL A 96 0.87 -20.24 -7.00
N ARG A 97 0.34 -20.79 -8.11
CA ARG A 97 0.85 -20.48 -9.46
C ARG A 97 0.57 -19.03 -9.87
N SER A 98 -0.56 -18.47 -9.43
CA SER A 98 -0.98 -17.10 -9.73
C SER A 98 -0.54 -16.07 -8.68
N ALA A 99 0.44 -16.42 -7.82
CA ALA A 99 0.94 -15.54 -6.76
C ALA A 99 1.96 -14.49 -7.27
N ARG A 100 2.66 -14.76 -8.38
CA ARG A 100 3.68 -13.86 -8.96
C ARG A 100 3.75 -14.01 -10.48
N PRO A 101 3.49 -12.93 -11.27
CA PRO A 101 2.76 -11.73 -10.86
C PRO A 101 1.36 -12.09 -10.36
N VAL A 102 0.75 -11.24 -9.52
CA VAL A 102 -0.52 -11.59 -8.87
C VAL A 102 -1.66 -11.57 -9.89
N ARG A 103 -2.31 -12.73 -10.09
CA ARG A 103 -3.44 -12.94 -11.00
C ARG A 103 -4.53 -13.83 -10.38
N LEU A 104 -4.64 -13.81 -9.06
CA LEU A 104 -5.43 -14.80 -8.34
C LEU A 104 -6.94 -14.58 -8.54
N CYS A 105 -7.39 -13.33 -8.61
CA CYS A 105 -8.82 -13.04 -8.76
C CYS A 105 -9.29 -13.43 -10.18
N GLN A 106 -8.55 -13.03 -11.21
CA GLN A 106 -8.93 -13.31 -12.60
C GLN A 106 -8.79 -14.78 -12.99
N THR A 107 -7.86 -15.53 -12.38
CA THR A 107 -7.60 -16.93 -12.74
C THR A 107 -8.34 -17.93 -11.85
N CYS A 108 -8.44 -17.66 -10.54
CA CYS A 108 -8.89 -18.67 -9.58
C CYS A 108 -10.36 -18.51 -9.12
N TYR A 109 -11.09 -17.49 -9.60
CA TYR A 109 -12.50 -17.29 -9.24
C TYR A 109 -13.41 -18.52 -9.49
N PRO A 110 -13.31 -19.28 -10.60
CA PRO A 110 -14.23 -20.40 -10.81
C PRO A 110 -13.96 -21.53 -9.81
N LEU A 111 -12.68 -21.77 -9.48
CA LEU A 111 -12.28 -22.78 -8.50
C LEU A 111 -12.72 -22.38 -7.08
N PHE A 112 -12.63 -21.09 -6.76
CA PHE A 112 -13.13 -20.56 -5.49
C PHE A 112 -14.64 -20.78 -5.34
N GLN A 113 -15.42 -20.49 -6.38
CA GLN A 113 -16.87 -20.74 -6.39
C GLN A 113 -17.21 -22.23 -6.26
N GLN A 114 -16.44 -23.10 -6.92
CA GLN A 114 -16.62 -24.55 -6.78
C GLN A 114 -16.40 -25.00 -5.34
N VAL A 115 -15.29 -24.61 -4.70
CA VAL A 115 -15.01 -24.96 -3.31
C VAL A 115 -16.11 -24.44 -2.37
N ALA A 116 -16.54 -23.20 -2.55
CA ALA A 116 -17.65 -22.62 -1.77
C ALA A 116 -18.96 -23.42 -1.97
N GLY A 117 -19.28 -23.79 -3.20
CA GLY A 117 -20.45 -24.62 -3.52
C GLY A 117 -20.36 -26.03 -2.94
N LYS A 118 -19.19 -26.69 -2.97
CA LYS A 118 -18.99 -28.01 -2.36
C LYS A 118 -19.11 -27.96 -0.84
N MET A 119 -18.61 -26.91 -0.19
CA MET A 119 -18.80 -26.69 1.24
C MET A 119 -20.27 -26.51 1.61
N ASP A 120 -21.01 -25.74 0.81
CA ASP A 120 -22.43 -25.51 1.02
C ASP A 120 -23.28 -26.77 0.76
N ASN A 121 -22.85 -27.64 -0.16
CA ASN A 121 -23.46 -28.96 -0.31
C ASN A 121 -23.24 -29.84 0.93
N ILE A 122 -22.03 -29.83 1.53
CA ILE A 122 -21.74 -30.58 2.77
C ILE A 122 -22.60 -30.05 3.93
N SER A 123 -22.73 -28.72 4.05
CA SER A 123 -23.49 -28.09 5.13
C SER A 123 -24.99 -28.38 5.04
N ARG A 124 -25.53 -28.49 3.82
CA ARG A 124 -26.95 -28.74 3.54
C ARG A 124 -27.33 -30.22 3.39
N ALA A 125 -26.36 -31.13 3.24
CA ALA A 125 -26.62 -32.56 3.07
C ALA A 125 -27.25 -33.18 4.33
N VAL A 126 -28.49 -33.66 4.18
CA VAL A 126 -29.23 -34.41 5.20
C VAL A 126 -29.07 -35.90 4.89
N GLY A 127 -28.69 -36.70 5.90
CA GLY A 127 -28.56 -38.15 5.74
C GLY A 127 -29.90 -38.79 5.35
N ASN A 128 -29.86 -39.72 4.40
CA ASN A 128 -31.06 -40.35 3.83
C ASN A 128 -31.77 -41.35 4.78
N THR A 129 -31.26 -41.59 6.00
CA THR A 129 -31.88 -42.51 6.97
C THR A 129 -32.20 -41.82 8.29
N SER A 130 -33.25 -42.28 8.97
CA SER A 130 -33.70 -41.76 10.28
C SER A 130 -32.66 -41.84 11.40
N GLU A 131 -31.59 -42.62 11.20
CA GLU A 131 -30.45 -42.77 12.10
C GLU A 131 -29.14 -42.19 11.53
N SER A 132 -29.10 -41.73 10.28
CA SER A 132 -27.90 -41.12 9.69
C SER A 132 -27.77 -39.66 10.13
N HIS A 133 -26.72 -39.38 10.89
CA HIS A 133 -26.34 -38.01 11.23
C HIS A 133 -26.02 -37.25 9.95
N SER A 134 -26.49 -35.99 9.86
CA SER A 134 -26.18 -35.12 8.71
C SER A 134 -24.68 -35.09 8.44
N CYS A 135 -24.29 -35.10 7.15
CA CYS A 135 -22.87 -35.00 6.78
C CYS A 135 -22.23 -33.75 7.39
N ALA A 136 -23.00 -32.67 7.54
CA ALA A 136 -22.58 -31.48 8.27
C ALA A 136 -22.12 -31.79 9.71
N ARG A 137 -22.87 -32.58 10.48
CA ARG A 137 -22.49 -32.95 11.84
C ARG A 137 -21.25 -33.85 11.84
N SER A 138 -21.22 -34.83 10.94
CA SER A 138 -20.14 -35.82 10.87
C SER A 138 -18.82 -35.25 10.34
N LEU A 139 -18.85 -34.30 9.40
CA LEU A 139 -17.66 -33.75 8.75
C LEU A 139 -17.21 -32.40 9.32
N LEU A 140 -18.14 -31.57 9.81
CA LEU A 140 -17.83 -30.20 10.23
C LEU A 140 -17.75 -30.05 11.74
N MET A 141 -18.39 -30.92 12.52
CA MET A 141 -18.59 -30.73 13.97
C MET A 141 -18.16 -31.92 14.83
N ALA A 142 -17.75 -33.05 14.24
CA ALA A 142 -17.43 -34.27 14.98
C ALA A 142 -16.09 -34.19 15.73
N ASP A 143 -15.11 -33.51 15.16
CA ASP A 143 -13.75 -33.45 15.69
C ASP A 143 -13.41 -32.10 16.32
N ARG A 144 -12.48 -32.11 17.28
CA ARG A 144 -11.87 -30.88 17.84
C ARG A 144 -11.22 -30.03 16.75
N MET A 145 -10.70 -30.69 15.70
CA MET A 145 -9.95 -30.06 14.63
C MET A 145 -10.75 -30.21 13.33
N GLN A 146 -11.39 -29.11 12.93
CA GLN A 146 -12.37 -29.09 11.85
C GLN A 146 -11.70 -28.71 10.53
N ILE A 147 -10.93 -29.64 9.93
CA ILE A 147 -10.12 -29.36 8.72
C ILE A 147 -10.92 -28.70 7.59
N VAL A 148 -12.11 -29.24 7.29
CA VAL A 148 -12.96 -28.75 6.20
C VAL A 148 -13.37 -27.29 6.45
N VAL A 149 -13.74 -26.96 7.69
CA VAL A 149 -14.10 -25.60 8.11
C VAL A 149 -12.88 -24.67 8.02
N ILE A 150 -11.74 -25.07 8.59
CA ILE A 150 -10.51 -24.27 8.60
C ILE A 150 -10.05 -23.95 7.17
N LEU A 151 -10.10 -24.93 6.25
CA LEU A 151 -9.74 -24.71 4.85
C LEU A 151 -10.71 -23.78 4.15
N SER A 152 -12.02 -23.98 4.35
CA SER A 152 -13.04 -23.08 3.77
C SER A 152 -12.87 -21.64 4.28
N GLU A 153 -12.61 -21.46 5.58
CA GLU A 153 -12.33 -20.15 6.18
C GLU A 153 -11.04 -19.52 5.65
N PHE A 154 -9.98 -20.32 5.46
CA PHE A 154 -8.74 -19.86 4.85
C PHE A 154 -8.98 -19.33 3.43
N PHE A 155 -9.71 -20.07 2.59
CA PHE A 155 -10.02 -19.62 1.23
C PHE A 155 -10.88 -18.37 1.25
N ASN A 156 -11.92 -18.32 2.08
CA ASN A 156 -12.78 -17.14 2.19
C ASN A 156 -11.99 -15.92 2.70
N SER A 157 -11.16 -16.08 3.73
CA SER A 157 -10.32 -15.01 4.26
C SER A 157 -9.34 -14.48 3.22
N THR A 158 -8.71 -15.38 2.46
CA THR A 158 -7.82 -15.02 1.34
C THR A 158 -8.58 -14.21 0.29
N TRP A 159 -9.77 -14.65 -0.09
CA TRP A 159 -10.63 -13.99 -1.07
C TRP A 159 -11.06 -12.58 -0.64
N GLN A 160 -11.47 -12.43 0.63
CA GLN A 160 -11.86 -11.14 1.20
C GLN A 160 -10.68 -10.18 1.32
N LYS A 161 -9.52 -10.64 1.80
CA LYS A 161 -8.31 -9.82 1.91
C LYS A 161 -7.77 -9.37 0.55
N ALA A 162 -7.92 -10.22 -0.47
CA ALA A 162 -7.57 -9.88 -1.86
C ALA A 162 -8.58 -8.94 -2.52
N ASN A 163 -9.72 -8.69 -1.85
CA ASN A 163 -10.84 -7.90 -2.35
C ASN A 163 -11.29 -8.32 -3.75
N CYS A 164 -11.27 -9.63 -4.04
CA CYS A 164 -11.55 -10.14 -5.38
C CYS A 164 -12.98 -9.90 -5.86
N ALA A 165 -13.92 -9.65 -4.93
CA ALA A 165 -15.28 -9.25 -5.29
C ALA A 165 -15.31 -8.01 -6.20
N ASN A 166 -14.41 -7.04 -5.98
CA ASN A 166 -14.34 -5.81 -6.79
C ASN A 166 -13.76 -6.03 -8.21
N CYS A 167 -13.07 -7.15 -8.42
CA CYS A 167 -12.60 -7.56 -9.75
C CYS A 167 -13.72 -8.25 -10.56
N LEU A 168 -14.78 -8.72 -9.91
CA LEU A 168 -15.86 -9.48 -10.52
C LEU A 168 -17.14 -8.66 -10.68
N THR A 169 -18.05 -9.19 -11.49
CA THR A 169 -19.44 -8.73 -11.53
C THR A 169 -20.20 -9.13 -10.26
N ASN A 170 -21.35 -8.51 -10.01
CA ASN A 170 -22.18 -8.79 -8.81
C ASN A 170 -22.60 -10.27 -8.66
N LYS A 171 -22.63 -11.03 -9.77
CA LYS A 171 -22.94 -12.46 -9.76
C LYS A 171 -21.71 -13.35 -9.53
N SER A 172 -20.52 -12.77 -9.48
CA SER A 172 -19.22 -13.46 -9.43
C SER A 172 -18.94 -14.41 -10.60
N GLU A 173 -19.77 -14.41 -11.66
CA GLU A 173 -19.65 -15.32 -12.82
C GLU A 173 -18.48 -14.94 -13.74
N GLU A 174 -18.19 -13.64 -13.84
CA GLU A 174 -17.24 -13.06 -14.79
C GLU A 174 -16.54 -11.84 -14.19
N LEU A 175 -15.39 -11.50 -14.76
CA LEU A 175 -14.66 -10.25 -14.48
C LEU A 175 -15.51 -9.03 -14.83
N SER A 176 -15.40 -7.96 -14.05
CA SER A 176 -16.07 -6.70 -14.37
C SER A 176 -15.46 -6.03 -15.60
N ASN A 177 -16.29 -5.31 -16.37
CA ASN A 177 -15.85 -4.60 -17.58
C ASN A 177 -14.71 -3.62 -17.30
N SER A 178 -14.72 -2.95 -16.13
CA SER A 178 -13.65 -2.05 -15.70
C SER A 178 -12.33 -2.80 -15.50
N THR A 179 -12.37 -3.96 -14.85
CA THR A 179 -11.20 -4.82 -14.63
C THR A 179 -10.63 -5.34 -15.94
N LEU A 180 -11.49 -5.84 -16.85
CA LEU A 180 -11.07 -6.28 -18.18
C LEU A 180 -10.41 -5.16 -18.98
N TYR A 181 -10.99 -3.96 -18.96
CA TYR A 181 -10.44 -2.80 -19.64
C TYR A 181 -9.09 -2.37 -19.04
N PHE A 182 -8.96 -2.38 -17.71
CA PHE A 182 -7.70 -2.10 -17.03
C PHE A 182 -6.61 -3.11 -17.41
N LEU A 183 -6.91 -4.41 -17.37
CA LEU A 183 -5.95 -5.47 -17.70
C LEU A 183 -5.51 -5.41 -19.18
N SER A 184 -6.43 -5.02 -20.07
CA SER A 184 -6.12 -4.75 -21.48
C SER A 184 -5.12 -3.60 -21.64
N LEU A 185 -5.35 -2.46 -20.98
CA LEU A 185 -4.41 -1.33 -21.00
C LEU A 185 -3.07 -1.66 -20.35
N PHE A 186 -3.08 -2.47 -19.29
CA PHE A 186 -1.86 -2.95 -18.64
C PHE A 186 -1.03 -3.79 -19.61
N ASN A 187 -1.63 -4.78 -20.28
CA ASN A 187 -0.95 -5.58 -21.30
C ASN A 187 -0.41 -4.70 -22.44
N HIS A 188 -1.21 -3.76 -22.94
CA HIS A 188 -0.77 -2.82 -23.98
C HIS A 188 0.43 -1.98 -23.53
N THR A 189 0.44 -1.52 -22.28
CA THR A 189 1.53 -0.73 -21.71
C THR A 189 2.81 -1.56 -21.59
N LEU A 190 2.72 -2.81 -21.13
CA LEU A 190 3.86 -3.72 -21.08
C LEU A 190 4.41 -4.04 -22.47
N THR A 191 3.55 -4.31 -23.46
CA THR A 191 3.97 -4.48 -24.85
C THR A 191 4.69 -3.23 -25.38
N CYS A 192 4.21 -2.04 -25.03
CA CYS A 192 4.91 -0.80 -25.40
C CYS A 192 6.31 -0.74 -24.78
N PHE A 193 6.45 -1.07 -23.49
CA PHE A 193 7.75 -1.08 -22.81
C PHE A 193 8.72 -2.08 -23.45
N GLU A 194 8.25 -3.27 -23.80
CA GLU A 194 9.04 -4.32 -24.44
C GLU A 194 9.53 -3.88 -25.84
N HIS A 195 8.68 -3.22 -26.63
CA HIS A 195 9.07 -2.79 -27.98
C HIS A 195 9.98 -1.55 -28.00
N ASN A 196 9.96 -0.72 -26.97
CA ASN A 196 10.63 0.59 -26.98
C ASN A 196 11.77 0.72 -25.97
N LEU A 197 12.51 -0.37 -25.69
CA LEU A 197 13.54 -0.44 -24.63
C LEU A 197 14.50 0.76 -24.56
N GLN A 198 14.82 1.40 -25.69
CA GLN A 198 15.72 2.56 -25.75
C GLN A 198 15.02 3.91 -25.47
N GLU A 199 13.75 4.08 -25.85
CA GLU A 199 12.99 5.35 -25.73
C GLU A 199 11.63 5.17 -25.03
N VAL A 200 11.56 4.31 -24.00
CA VAL A 200 10.32 3.97 -23.27
C VAL A 200 9.59 5.22 -22.77
N CYS A 201 10.30 6.15 -22.14
CA CYS A 201 9.71 7.33 -21.48
C CYS A 201 9.03 8.30 -22.43
N LYS A 202 9.40 8.29 -23.72
CA LYS A 202 8.85 9.16 -24.75
C LYS A 202 7.71 8.45 -25.47
N ASN A 203 7.93 7.21 -25.88
CA ASN A 203 7.00 6.48 -26.73
C ASN A 203 5.82 5.88 -25.94
N CYS A 204 6.04 5.48 -24.69
CA CYS A 204 5.03 4.82 -23.86
C CYS A 204 4.41 5.73 -22.80
N ARG A 205 4.72 7.04 -22.84
CA ARG A 205 4.20 8.02 -21.88
C ARG A 205 2.68 8.06 -21.86
N GLU A 206 2.06 8.07 -23.04
CA GLU A 206 0.61 8.19 -23.12
C GLU A 206 -0.06 6.92 -22.60
N ALA A 207 0.40 5.73 -23.02
CA ALA A 207 -0.11 4.46 -22.50
C ALA A 207 -0.03 4.38 -20.96
N TYR A 208 1.13 4.73 -20.39
CA TYR A 208 1.31 4.77 -18.94
C TYR A 208 0.37 5.78 -18.26
N LYS A 209 0.19 6.96 -18.86
CA LYS A 209 -0.70 8.01 -18.33
C LYS A 209 -2.16 7.59 -18.38
N THR A 210 -2.62 6.99 -19.47
CA THR A 210 -3.99 6.47 -19.61
C THR A 210 -4.26 5.39 -18.56
N LEU A 211 -3.33 4.42 -18.39
CA LEU A 211 -3.45 3.39 -17.36
C LEU A 211 -3.48 3.99 -15.95
N SER A 212 -2.59 4.95 -15.66
CA SER A 212 -2.53 5.63 -14.36
C SER A 212 -3.81 6.41 -14.05
N ASN A 213 -4.40 7.06 -15.05
CA ASN A 213 -5.64 7.81 -14.90
C ASN A 213 -6.80 6.86 -14.62
N LEU A 214 -6.93 5.77 -15.39
CA LEU A 214 -7.97 4.77 -15.16
C LEU A 214 -7.87 4.16 -13.76
N TYR A 215 -6.66 3.82 -13.30
CA TYR A 215 -6.45 3.33 -11.93
C TYR A 215 -6.98 4.32 -10.87
N ASN A 216 -6.67 5.61 -11.03
CA ASN A 216 -7.14 6.64 -10.11
C ASN A 216 -8.66 6.84 -10.17
N GLU A 217 -9.28 6.68 -11.34
CA GLU A 217 -10.74 6.70 -11.48
C GLU A 217 -11.39 5.50 -10.78
N MET A 218 -10.85 4.29 -10.98
CA MET A 218 -11.32 3.08 -10.30
C MET A 218 -11.21 3.21 -8.78
N GLN A 219 -10.10 3.76 -8.26
CA GLN A 219 -9.92 4.02 -6.84
C GLN A 219 -11.00 4.97 -6.29
N LYS A 220 -11.26 6.09 -6.98
CA LYS A 220 -12.30 7.06 -6.57
C LYS A 220 -13.70 6.45 -6.62
N MET A 221 -14.01 5.67 -7.64
CA MET A 221 -15.30 4.98 -7.76
C MET A 221 -15.51 4.00 -6.61
N ASN A 222 -14.45 3.25 -6.25
CA ASN A 222 -14.49 2.31 -5.13
C ASN A 222 -14.75 3.01 -3.79
N GLU A 223 -14.07 4.15 -3.55
CA GLU A 223 -14.28 4.98 -2.36
C GLU A 223 -15.72 5.50 -2.25
N LEU A 224 -16.34 5.87 -3.38
CA LEU A 224 -17.73 6.34 -3.43
C LEU A 224 -18.74 5.22 -3.18
N GLU A 225 -18.50 4.04 -3.76
CA GLU A 225 -19.41 2.89 -3.68
C GLU A 225 -19.42 2.27 -2.28
N ASN A 226 -18.24 2.12 -1.67
CA ASN A 226 -18.12 1.38 -0.42
C ASN A 226 -18.49 2.18 0.84
N LYS A 227 -18.69 3.51 0.77
CA LYS A 227 -18.97 4.41 1.93
C LYS A 227 -18.10 4.13 3.18
N ALA A 228 -16.98 3.43 3.00
CA ALA A 228 -16.17 2.85 4.03
C ALA A 228 -14.86 3.62 4.13
N GLU A 229 -14.21 3.47 5.28
CA GLU A 229 -13.02 4.19 5.73
C GLU A 229 -12.01 4.48 4.61
N SER A 230 -11.42 5.66 4.66
CA SER A 230 -10.32 6.10 3.79
C SER A 230 -9.24 5.01 3.75
N GLY A 231 -9.03 4.40 2.57
CA GLY A 231 -8.06 3.32 2.38
C GLY A 231 -8.65 1.97 1.95
N THR A 232 -9.88 1.93 1.41
CA THR A 232 -10.39 0.69 0.80
C THR A 232 -9.54 0.33 -0.44
N HIS A 233 -8.86 -0.81 -0.35
CA HIS A 233 -7.99 -1.34 -1.40
C HIS A 233 -8.78 -1.76 -2.64
N LEU A 234 -8.21 -1.61 -3.83
CA LEU A 234 -8.76 -2.24 -5.03
C LEU A 234 -8.51 -3.75 -4.98
N CYS A 235 -9.04 -4.50 -5.94
CA CYS A 235 -8.69 -5.92 -6.02
C CYS A 235 -7.18 -6.08 -6.30
N ILE A 236 -6.58 -7.09 -5.66
CA ILE A 236 -5.13 -7.27 -5.63
C ILE A 236 -4.48 -7.41 -7.01
N ASP A 237 -5.18 -8.02 -7.98
CA ASP A 237 -4.70 -8.16 -9.36
C ASP A 237 -4.43 -6.80 -10.02
N VAL A 238 -5.31 -5.81 -9.77
CA VAL A 238 -5.19 -4.44 -10.30
C VAL A 238 -4.09 -3.67 -9.55
N GLU A 239 -4.02 -3.82 -8.23
CA GLU A 239 -3.00 -3.15 -7.42
C GLU A 239 -1.58 -3.64 -7.75
N ASP A 240 -1.38 -4.95 -7.89
CA ASP A 240 -0.08 -5.53 -8.23
C ASP A 240 0.35 -5.11 -9.64
N ALA A 241 -0.56 -5.18 -10.62
CA ALA A 241 -0.29 -4.73 -11.99
C ALA A 241 0.10 -3.24 -12.04
N MET A 242 -0.60 -2.37 -11.31
CA MET A 242 -0.25 -0.96 -11.25
C MET A 242 1.08 -0.73 -10.52
N ASN A 243 1.34 -1.47 -9.43
CA ASN A 243 2.58 -1.38 -8.68
C ASN A 243 3.79 -1.81 -9.51
N ILE A 244 3.68 -2.92 -10.25
CA ILE A 244 4.68 -3.37 -11.23
C ILE A 244 4.93 -2.27 -12.25
N THR A 245 3.87 -1.72 -12.86
CA THR A 245 4.00 -0.67 -13.87
C THR A 245 4.68 0.58 -13.32
N ARG A 246 4.29 1.05 -12.12
CA ARG A 246 4.91 2.20 -11.46
C ARG A 246 6.38 1.95 -11.13
N LYS A 247 6.73 0.74 -10.67
CA LYS A 247 8.12 0.36 -10.38
C LYS A 247 8.98 0.33 -11.65
N LEU A 248 8.45 -0.23 -12.74
CA LEU A 248 9.11 -0.22 -14.04
C LEU A 248 9.32 1.22 -14.52
N TRP A 249 8.27 2.03 -14.55
CA TRP A 249 8.31 3.42 -15.01
C TRP A 249 9.28 4.31 -14.20
N SER A 250 9.19 4.25 -12.87
CA SER A 250 9.92 5.17 -11.99
C SER A 250 11.35 4.73 -11.66
N ARG A 251 11.58 3.44 -11.39
CA ARG A 251 12.88 2.94 -10.91
C ARG A 251 13.71 2.25 -11.99
N THR A 252 13.03 1.55 -12.90
CA THR A 252 13.74 0.75 -13.93
C THR A 252 14.09 1.63 -15.13
N PHE A 253 13.11 2.38 -15.63
CA PHE A 253 13.29 3.29 -16.77
C PHE A 253 13.59 4.74 -16.37
N ASN A 254 13.46 5.10 -15.09
CA ASN A 254 13.67 6.47 -14.58
C ASN A 254 12.91 7.55 -15.36
N CYS A 255 11.70 7.23 -15.82
CA CYS A 255 10.86 8.13 -16.60
C CYS A 255 10.11 9.16 -15.74
N SER A 256 10.24 9.10 -14.42
CA SER A 256 9.61 10.07 -13.52
C SER A 256 10.31 11.42 -13.66
N VAL A 257 9.57 12.42 -14.13
CA VAL A 257 10.05 13.80 -14.20
C VAL A 257 9.63 14.50 -12.92
N PRO A 258 10.56 14.87 -12.02
CA PRO A 258 10.22 15.67 -10.85
C PRO A 258 9.77 17.07 -11.32
N CYS A 259 8.64 17.54 -10.83
CA CYS A 259 8.24 18.93 -11.02
C CYS A 259 9.18 19.82 -10.18
N SER A 260 9.92 20.72 -10.82
CA SER A 260 10.87 21.61 -10.14
C SER A 260 10.22 22.95 -9.81
N ASP A 261 9.38 22.96 -8.78
CA ASP A 261 8.84 24.20 -8.18
C ASP A 261 9.74 24.75 -7.07
N THR A 262 11.02 24.38 -7.10
CA THR A 262 12.01 24.71 -6.06
C THR A 262 12.16 26.22 -5.87
N VAL A 263 12.24 26.98 -6.96
CA VAL A 263 12.42 28.44 -6.92
C VAL A 263 11.24 29.16 -6.24
N PRO A 264 9.97 28.98 -6.67
CA PRO A 264 8.84 29.64 -6.01
C PRO A 264 8.66 29.17 -4.57
N VAL A 265 8.87 27.88 -4.26
CA VAL A 265 8.77 27.36 -2.90
C VAL A 265 9.80 28.01 -1.98
N ILE A 266 11.07 28.11 -2.41
CA ILE A 266 12.13 28.76 -1.63
C ILE A 266 11.81 30.25 -1.42
N ALA A 267 11.38 30.96 -2.47
CA ALA A 267 11.08 32.38 -2.37
C ALA A 267 9.95 32.68 -1.36
N VAL A 268 8.84 31.94 -1.43
CA VAL A 268 7.71 32.09 -0.50
C VAL A 268 8.11 31.73 0.93
N SER A 269 8.87 30.64 1.10
CA SER A 269 9.33 30.21 2.42
C SER A 269 10.23 31.26 3.08
N VAL A 270 11.19 31.80 2.32
CA VAL A 270 12.10 32.84 2.80
C VAL A 270 11.33 34.12 3.17
N PHE A 271 10.39 34.55 2.32
CA PHE A 271 9.56 35.72 2.59
C PHE A 271 8.78 35.60 3.90
N ILE A 272 8.09 34.47 4.10
CA ILE A 272 7.32 34.21 5.33
C ILE A 272 8.23 34.21 6.57
N LEU A 273 9.45 33.64 6.47
CA LEU A 273 10.42 33.63 7.58
C LEU A 273 10.99 35.02 7.90
N PHE A 274 11.02 35.96 6.96
CA PHE A 274 11.47 37.34 7.21
C PHE A 274 10.41 38.23 7.86
N LEU A 275 9.12 37.92 7.72
CA LEU A 275 8.03 38.72 8.29
C LEU A 275 8.14 38.90 9.82
N PRO A 276 8.41 37.86 10.64
CA PRO A 276 8.60 38.02 12.08
C PRO A 276 9.80 38.92 12.41
N VAL A 277 10.91 38.81 11.68
CA VAL A 277 12.12 39.62 11.92
C VAL A 277 11.82 41.09 11.70
N VAL A 278 11.15 41.43 10.59
CA VAL A 278 10.72 42.80 10.30
C VAL A 278 9.73 43.30 11.34
N PHE A 279 8.78 42.47 11.78
CA PHE A 279 7.82 42.81 12.83
C PHE A 279 8.50 43.15 14.16
N TYR A 280 9.44 42.31 14.62
CA TYR A 280 10.16 42.56 15.87
C TYR A 280 11.10 43.77 15.78
N LEU A 281 11.81 43.96 14.67
CA LEU A 281 12.69 45.12 14.45
C LEU A 281 11.90 46.43 14.39
N SER A 282 10.79 46.45 13.64
CA SER A 282 9.92 47.62 13.57
C SER A 282 9.30 47.96 14.93
N SER A 283 8.83 46.96 15.69
CA SER A 283 8.34 47.15 17.05
C SER A 283 9.41 47.71 18.00
N PHE A 284 10.64 47.22 17.90
CA PHE A 284 11.77 47.70 18.71
C PHE A 284 12.11 49.17 18.41
N LEU A 285 12.25 49.53 17.13
CA LEU A 285 12.57 50.90 16.71
C LEU A 285 11.45 51.88 17.09
N HIS A 286 10.18 51.49 16.95
CA HIS A 286 9.04 52.34 17.31
C HIS A 286 8.89 52.50 18.83
N SER A 287 9.32 51.51 19.63
CA SER A 287 9.30 51.57 21.10
C SER A 287 10.32 52.57 21.66
N GLU A 288 11.54 52.62 21.10
CA GLU A 288 12.59 53.56 21.49
C GLU A 288 12.16 55.03 21.31
N GLN A 289 11.41 55.35 20.25
CA GLN A 289 10.89 56.69 20.01
C GLN A 289 9.79 57.11 21.00
N LYS A 290 9.17 56.16 21.71
CA LYS A 290 8.14 56.40 22.73
C LYS A 290 8.70 56.47 24.16
N LYS A 291 10.01 56.67 24.34
CA LYS A 291 10.60 57.10 25.62
C LYS A 291 10.06 58.48 25.99
N ARG A 292 8.93 58.41 26.70
CA ARG A 292 8.12 59.45 27.34
C ARG A 292 8.87 60.79 27.54
N LYS A 293 8.33 61.87 26.98
CA LYS A 293 8.44 63.19 27.62
C LYS A 293 7.88 63.03 29.04
N LEU A 294 8.73 62.96 30.05
CA LEU A 294 8.31 63.16 31.43
C LEU A 294 7.79 64.60 31.53
N ILE A 295 6.47 64.78 31.45
CA ILE A 295 5.84 66.04 31.81
C ILE A 295 6.04 66.15 33.32
N LEU A 296 7.01 66.95 33.75
CA LEU A 296 7.17 67.33 35.14
C LEU A 296 5.90 68.09 35.57
N PRO A 297 5.11 67.60 36.54
CA PRO A 297 3.90 68.28 36.97
C PRO A 297 4.26 69.64 37.60
N LYS A 298 3.74 70.73 37.02
CA LYS A 298 3.92 72.14 37.44
C LYS A 298 3.29 72.50 38.81
N ARG A 299 3.09 71.56 39.73
CA ARG A 299 2.56 71.84 41.08
C ARG A 299 3.52 71.40 42.17
N LEU A 300 4.59 72.17 42.32
CA LEU A 300 5.14 72.55 43.62
C LEU A 300 5.16 74.08 43.70
N LYS A 301 3.96 74.69 43.72
CA LYS A 301 3.79 76.00 44.37
C LYS A 301 3.69 75.71 45.87
N SER A 302 4.84 75.63 46.55
CA SER A 302 4.84 75.78 48.00
C SER A 302 4.73 77.27 48.30
N SER A 303 3.54 77.70 48.69
CA SER A 303 3.39 78.93 49.47
C SER A 303 4.19 78.79 50.75
N THR A 304 5.20 79.63 50.94
CA THR A 304 5.67 80.02 52.28
C THR A 304 5.96 81.51 52.26
N SER A 305 4.93 82.26 52.66
CA SER A 305 5.05 83.60 53.19
C SER A 305 6.00 83.59 54.38
N PHE A 306 6.81 84.65 54.47
CA PHE A 306 7.74 85.00 55.54
C PHE A 306 7.33 84.56 56.95
N ALA A 307 8.25 83.91 57.66
CA ALA A 307 8.37 83.96 59.12
C ALA A 307 9.86 83.94 59.49
N ASN A 308 10.33 85.05 60.08
CA ASN A 308 11.63 85.23 60.70
C ASN A 308 11.91 84.16 61.78
N ILE A 309 13.09 83.53 61.75
CA ILE A 309 13.79 83.14 62.98
C ILE A 309 15.27 83.54 62.82
N GLN A 310 15.53 84.73 63.37
CA GLN A 310 16.71 85.22 64.08
C GLN A 310 18.01 84.40 64.04
N GLU A 311 19.05 85.09 63.60
CA GLU A 311 20.46 84.89 63.90
C GLU A 311 20.74 85.02 65.41
N ASN A 312 21.39 84.03 66.04
CA ASN A 312 22.62 84.31 66.80
C ASN A 312 23.46 83.06 67.08
N SER A 313 24.76 83.22 66.87
CA SER A 313 25.86 82.41 67.38
C SER A 313 26.14 82.69 68.87
N ASN A 314 26.65 81.65 69.54
CA ASN A 314 27.14 81.53 70.93
C ASN A 314 26.12 81.16 72.01
#